data_AF-A0A7X7LGN9-F1
#
_entry.id   AF-A0A7X7LGN9-F1
#
_cell.length_a   1.000
_cell.length_b   1.000
_cell.length_c   1.000
_cell.angle_alpha   90.00
_cell.angle_beta   90.00
_cell.angle_gamma   90.00
#
_symmetry.space_group_name_H-M   'P 1'
#
loop_
_entity.id
_entity.type
_entity.pdbx_description
1 polymer ?
#
loop_
_entity_poly.entity_id
_entity_poly.type
_entity_poly.pdbx_seq_one_letter_code
_entity_poly.pdbx_strand_id
1 'polypeptide(L)'
;MSKEELKIGEISKPRFEFRSFGQNFDDAHKRMARFSVPVPEKVWKRISEEIYIISRTNDINNTKIRDGKMDIKTFVQAVDGLEQWNPLMKGEFPIAAAVLKNEVFP
;
A
#
# COMPACT_ATOMS: atom_id res chain seq x y z
N MET A 1 -13.40 -21.25 8.97
CA MET A 1 -12.66 -20.17 8.31
C MET A 1 -11.32 -20.74 7.88
N SER A 2 -11.24 -21.23 6.65
CA SER A 2 -10.01 -21.80 6.09
C SER A 2 -8.89 -20.77 6.18
N LYS A 3 -7.73 -21.16 6.70
CA LYS A 3 -6.49 -20.39 6.57
C LYS A 3 -6.10 -20.46 5.09
N GLU A 4 -6.57 -19.52 4.29
CA GLU A 4 -6.02 -19.31 2.96
C GLU A 4 -4.58 -18.79 3.14
N GLU A 5 -3.61 -19.66 2.85
CA GLU A 5 -2.21 -19.28 2.74
C GLU A 5 -2.08 -18.32 1.56
N LEU A 6 -1.74 -17.05 1.84
CA LEU A 6 -1.48 -16.04 0.83
C LEU A 6 -0.30 -16.50 -0.03
N LYS A 7 -0.56 -16.93 -1.27
CA LYS A 7 0.49 -17.26 -2.21
C LYS A 7 1.19 -15.98 -2.66
N ILE A 8 2.52 -15.98 -2.60
CA ILE A 8 3.33 -14.88 -3.12
C ILE A 8 3.05 -14.78 -4.63
N GLY A 9 2.39 -13.70 -5.06
CA GLY A 9 1.98 -13.48 -6.46
C GLY A 9 0.45 -13.47 -6.68
N GLU A 10 -0.36 -13.79 -5.67
CA GLU A 10 -1.82 -13.75 -5.80
C GLU A 10 -2.36 -12.33 -5.65
N ILE A 11 -3.17 -11.88 -6.62
CA ILE A 11 -3.77 -10.53 -6.64
C ILE A 11 -4.80 -10.45 -5.51
N SER A 12 -4.51 -9.66 -4.48
CA SER A 12 -5.47 -9.41 -3.41
C SER A 12 -6.65 -8.58 -3.93
N LYS A 13 -7.88 -8.87 -3.46
CA LYS A 13 -9.06 -8.02 -3.76
C LYS A 13 -8.78 -6.53 -3.51
N PRO A 14 -9.28 -5.61 -4.35
CA PRO A 14 -9.09 -4.18 -4.16
C PRO A 14 -9.52 -3.72 -2.77
N ARG A 15 -8.75 -2.82 -2.16
CA ARG A 15 -9.01 -2.32 -0.80
C ARG A 15 -9.11 -0.81 -0.81
N PHE A 16 -9.99 -0.30 0.04
CA PHE A 16 -10.00 1.11 0.39
C PHE A 16 -8.84 1.41 1.33
N GLU A 17 -8.05 2.42 0.98
CA GLU A 17 -6.90 2.86 1.73
C GLU A 17 -6.94 4.39 1.86
N PHE A 18 -6.53 4.89 3.02
CA PHE A 18 -6.27 6.31 3.27
C PHE A 18 -4.79 6.49 3.55
N ARG A 19 -4.15 7.47 2.91
CA ARG A 19 -2.74 7.83 3.16
C ARG A 19 -2.59 9.33 3.30
N SER A 20 -1.69 9.71 4.18
CA SER A 20 -1.25 11.08 4.37
C SER A 20 0.27 11.09 4.56
N PHE A 21 0.93 12.15 4.15
CA PHE A 21 2.39 12.31 4.23
C PHE A 21 2.72 13.57 5.05
N GLY A 22 3.69 13.44 5.96
CA GLY A 22 4.01 14.49 6.93
C GLY A 22 5.23 14.11 7.76
N GLN A 23 5.79 15.08 8.47
CA GLN A 23 6.99 14.89 9.29
C GLN A 23 6.68 14.34 10.70
N ASN A 24 5.46 14.57 11.20
CA ASN A 24 5.01 14.12 12.51
C ASN A 24 3.51 13.80 12.45
N PHE A 25 3.12 12.65 13.03
CA PHE A 25 1.74 12.18 13.12
C PHE A 25 1.33 11.79 14.56
N ASP A 26 2.04 12.26 15.59
CA ASP A 26 1.85 11.84 16.99
C ASP A 26 0.41 12.03 17.49
N ASP A 27 -0.22 13.17 17.17
CA ASP A 27 -1.59 13.46 17.62
C ASP A 27 -2.62 12.56 16.92
N ALA A 28 -2.47 12.35 15.61
CA ALA A 28 -3.31 11.43 14.85
C ALA A 28 -3.12 9.99 15.35
N HIS A 29 -1.88 9.57 15.60
CA HIS A 29 -1.53 8.27 16.16
C HIS A 29 -2.22 8.05 17.51
N LYS A 30 -2.08 8.98 18.46
CA LYS A 30 -2.70 8.90 19.80
C LYS A 30 -4.23 8.82 19.70
N ARG A 31 -4.83 9.64 18.82
CA ARG A 31 -6.28 9.65 18.61
C ARG A 31 -6.78 8.31 18.05
N MET A 32 -6.14 7.79 17.00
CA MET A 32 -6.49 6.50 16.41
C MET A 32 -6.33 5.34 17.40
N ALA A 33 -5.23 5.30 18.17
CA ALA A 33 -5.00 4.30 19.19
C ALA A 33 -6.11 4.30 20.26
N ARG A 34 -6.52 5.48 20.74
CA ARG A 34 -7.62 5.63 21.71
C ARG A 34 -8.94 5.05 21.20
N PHE A 35 -9.27 5.20 19.92
CA PHE A 35 -10.52 4.71 19.34
C PHE A 35 -10.48 3.25 18.88
N SER A 36 -9.32 2.60 18.86
CA SER A 36 -9.14 1.23 18.32
C SER A 36 -9.20 0.12 19.39
N VAL A 37 -9.43 0.43 20.66
CA VAL A 37 -9.36 -0.57 21.75
C VAL A 37 -10.60 -1.47 21.82
N PRO A 38 -10.43 -2.80 22.09
CA PRO A 38 -9.17 -3.48 22.39
C PRO A 38 -8.43 -3.95 21.13
N VAL A 39 -7.15 -3.58 21.01
CA VAL A 39 -6.24 -4.09 19.97
C VAL A 39 -5.54 -5.34 20.51
N PRO A 40 -5.44 -6.47 19.78
CA PRO A 40 -4.67 -7.64 20.22
C PRO A 40 -3.16 -7.36 20.31
N GLU A 41 -2.48 -7.89 21.34
CA GLU A 41 -1.05 -7.63 21.61
C GLU A 41 -0.14 -7.94 20.42
N LYS A 42 -0.41 -9.03 19.72
CA LYS A 42 0.32 -9.45 18.51
C LYS A 42 0.32 -8.42 17.36
N VAL A 43 -0.56 -7.41 17.40
CA VAL A 43 -0.64 -6.33 16.41
C VAL A 43 -0.46 -4.94 17.02
N TRP A 44 -0.01 -4.82 18.28
CA TRP A 44 0.25 -3.52 18.93
C TRP A 44 1.33 -2.72 18.24
N LYS A 45 2.38 -3.39 17.76
CA LYS A 45 3.52 -2.74 17.12
C LYS A 45 3.90 -3.49 15.86
N ARG A 46 3.80 -2.80 14.73
CA ARG A 46 4.39 -3.21 13.46
C ARG A 46 5.28 -2.07 12.98
N ILE A 47 6.57 -2.33 12.88
CA ILE A 47 7.51 -1.43 12.21
C ILE A 47 7.65 -1.93 10.77
N SER A 48 7.62 -1.00 9.83
CA SER A 48 7.80 -1.25 8.41
C SER A 48 8.59 -0.08 7.85
N GLU A 49 9.67 -0.36 7.12
CA GLU A 49 10.41 0.66 6.37
C GLU A 49 9.99 0.57 4.91
N GLU A 50 9.48 1.66 4.38
CA GLU A 50 8.84 1.70 3.07
C GLU A 50 9.26 2.97 2.33
N ILE A 51 9.56 2.83 1.04
CA ILE A 51 9.83 3.96 0.16
C ILE A 51 8.64 4.13 -0.76
N TYR A 52 7.95 5.26 -0.66
CA TYR A 52 6.89 5.65 -1.57
C TYR A 52 7.43 6.53 -2.69
N ILE A 53 7.14 6.17 -3.93
CA ILE A 53 7.47 7.00 -5.10
C ILE A 53 6.23 7.84 -5.40
N ILE A 54 6.34 9.15 -5.20
CA ILE A 54 5.26 10.12 -5.42
C ILE A 54 5.68 11.01 -6.59
N SER A 55 4.79 11.20 -7.57
CA SER A 55 4.99 12.13 -8.68
C SER A 55 3.77 13.01 -8.87
N ARG A 56 3.99 14.27 -9.27
CA ARG A 56 2.90 15.19 -9.65
C ARG A 56 2.19 14.77 -10.94
N THR A 57 2.81 13.92 -11.74
CA THR A 57 2.31 13.49 -13.06
C THR A 57 1.77 12.06 -13.06
N ASN A 58 1.68 11.42 -11.89
CA ASN A 58 1.18 10.07 -11.75
C ASN A 58 0.12 10.05 -10.65
N ASP A 59 -1.13 10.18 -11.07
CA ASP A 59 -2.35 10.10 -10.27
C ASP A 59 -3.04 8.73 -10.36
N ILE A 60 -2.64 7.90 -11.32
CA ILE A 60 -3.24 6.59 -11.58
C ILE A 60 -2.58 5.45 -10.79
N ASN A 61 -1.30 5.57 -10.43
CA ASN A 61 -0.54 4.48 -9.81
C ASN A 61 0.03 4.87 -8.44
N ASN A 62 -0.18 4.01 -7.44
CA ASN A 62 0.55 4.03 -6.19
C ASN A 62 1.74 3.06 -6.28
N THR A 63 2.96 3.56 -6.05
CA THR A 63 4.17 2.75 -6.10
C THR A 63 4.89 2.77 -4.76
N LYS A 64 5.15 1.57 -4.24
CA LYS A 64 5.88 1.36 -2.99
C LYS A 64 6.99 0.33 -3.16
N ILE A 65 8.13 0.59 -2.54
CA ILE A 65 9.21 -0.37 -2.35
C ILE A 65 9.30 -0.77 -0.88
N ARG A 66 9.35 -2.08 -0.61
CA ARG A 66 9.53 -2.66 0.73
C ARG A 66 10.16 -4.04 0.63
N ASP A 67 11.11 -4.36 1.51
CA ASP A 67 11.76 -5.68 1.62
C ASP A 67 12.31 -6.20 0.28
N GLY A 68 12.95 -5.32 -0.49
CA GLY A 68 13.49 -5.67 -1.81
C GLY A 68 12.44 -5.92 -2.89
N LYS A 69 11.17 -5.55 -2.66
CA LYS A 69 10.07 -5.73 -3.63
C LYS A 69 9.40 -4.42 -3.96
N MET A 70 8.94 -4.29 -5.20
CA MET A 70 8.11 -3.18 -5.67
C MET A 70 6.66 -3.65 -5.81
N ASP A 71 5.73 -2.89 -5.24
CA ASP A 71 4.28 -3.07 -5.32
C ASP A 71 3.71 -1.86 -6.06
N ILE A 72 2.99 -2.10 -7.16
CA ILE A 72 2.30 -1.06 -7.92
C ILE A 72 0.81 -1.38 -7.92
N LYS A 73 0.00 -0.40 -7.53
CA LYS A 73 -1.46 -0.49 -7.53
C LYS A 73 -2.05 0.60 -8.40
N THR A 74 -3.12 0.28 -9.11
CA THR A 74 -3.89 1.25 -9.90
C THR A 74 -5.07 1.78 -9.11
N PHE A 75 -5.34 3.07 -9.26
CA PHE A 75 -6.51 3.73 -8.71
C PHE A 75 -7.77 3.19 -9.39
N VAL A 76 -8.82 2.93 -8.59
CA VAL A 76 -10.12 2.45 -9.09
C VAL A 76 -11.19 3.52 -8.92
N GLN A 77 -11.38 4.00 -7.69
CA GLN A 77 -12.39 5.00 -7.34
C GLN A 77 -12.09 5.63 -5.98
N ALA A 78 -12.72 6.77 -5.69
CA ALA A 78 -12.73 7.38 -4.37
C ALA A 78 -14.15 7.45 -3.82
N VAL A 79 -14.34 7.03 -2.57
CA VAL A 79 -15.62 7.04 -1.87
C VAL A 79 -15.39 7.53 -0.45
N ASP A 80 -16.13 8.55 -0.02
CA ASP A 80 -16.07 9.11 1.34
C ASP A 80 -14.63 9.46 1.83
N GLY A 81 -13.78 9.94 0.92
CA GLY A 81 -12.39 10.30 1.23
C GLY A 81 -11.42 9.11 1.33
N LEU A 82 -11.88 7.89 0.99
CA LEU A 82 -11.04 6.70 0.87
C LEU A 82 -10.83 6.37 -0.61
N GLU A 83 -9.60 5.97 -0.95
CA GLU A 83 -9.25 5.57 -2.31
C GLU A 83 -9.21 4.05 -2.41
N GLN A 84 -9.87 3.49 -3.42
CA GLN A 84 -9.79 2.08 -3.72
C GLN A 84 -8.66 1.80 -4.71
N TRP A 85 -7.80 0.84 -4.34
CA TRP A 85 -6.62 0.48 -5.12
C TRP A 85 -6.67 -0.99 -5.52
N ASN A 86 -6.44 -1.28 -6.80
CA ASN A 86 -6.31 -2.64 -7.32
C ASN A 86 -4.81 -2.99 -7.50
N PRO A 87 -4.33 -4.15 -7.03
CA PRO A 87 -2.95 -4.54 -7.33
C PRO A 87 -2.76 -4.73 -8.84
N LEU A 88 -1.83 -3.95 -9.40
CA LEU A 88 -1.44 -4.09 -10.80
C LEU A 88 -0.31 -5.10 -10.92
N MET A 89 0.74 -4.93 -10.12
CA MET A 89 1.89 -5.82 -10.15
C MET A 89 2.65 -5.85 -8.82
N LYS A 90 3.36 -6.95 -8.59
CA LYS A 90 4.33 -7.10 -7.51
C LYS A 90 5.54 -7.86 -8.03
N GLY A 91 6.71 -7.26 -7.92
CA GLY A 91 7.96 -7.84 -8.41
C GLY A 91 9.13 -7.59 -7.45
N GLU A 92 10.24 -8.29 -7.68
CA GLU A 92 11.51 -7.98 -7.02
C GLU A 92 12.02 -6.60 -7.48
N PHE A 93 12.71 -5.90 -6.59
CA PHE A 93 13.32 -4.60 -6.82
C PHE A 93 14.85 -4.72 -6.67
N PRO A 94 15.65 -4.22 -7.64
CA PRO A 94 15.25 -3.42 -8.78
C PRO A 94 14.50 -4.21 -9.87
N ILE A 95 13.49 -3.57 -10.46
CA ILE A 95 12.72 -4.13 -11.57
C ILE A 95 13.32 -3.70 -12.92
N ALA A 96 13.25 -4.56 -13.93
CA ALA A 96 13.71 -4.23 -15.27
C ALA A 96 12.87 -3.10 -15.89
N ALA A 97 13.54 -2.09 -16.46
CA ALA A 97 12.87 -0.93 -17.05
C ALA A 97 11.89 -1.30 -18.19
N ALA A 98 12.18 -2.38 -18.93
CA ALA A 98 11.29 -2.87 -19.99
C ALA A 98 9.93 -3.32 -19.44
N VAL A 99 9.90 -3.93 -18.24
CA VAL A 99 8.66 -4.37 -17.59
C VAL A 99 7.80 -3.16 -17.25
N LEU A 100 8.40 -2.13 -16.63
CA LEU A 100 7.67 -0.89 -16.32
C LEU A 100 7.09 -0.23 -17.57
N LYS A 101 7.87 -0.16 -18.66
CA LYS A 101 7.41 0.43 -19.94
C LYS A 101 6.27 -0.34 -20.58
N ASN A 102 6.29 -1.66 -20.49
CA ASN A 102 5.32 -2.51 -21.20
C ASN A 102 4.05 -2.77 -20.38
N GLU A 103 4.13 -2.75 -19.04
CA GLU A 103 3.04 -3.20 -18.17
C GLU A 103 2.45 -2.08 -17.30
N VAL A 104 3.14 -0.95 -17.11
CA VAL A 104 2.74 0.09 -16.15
C VAL A 104 2.50 1.44 -16.80
N PHE A 105 3.33 1.81 -17.77
CA PHE A 105 3.18 3.07 -18.47
C PHE A 105 2.09 2.99 -19.55
N PRO A 106 1.33 4.08 -19.77
CA PRO A 106 0.35 4.15 -20.84
C PRO A 106 0.99 4.11 -22.23
#